data_AF-A0A521KGR4-F1
#
_entry.id   AF-A0A521KGR4-F1
#
_cell.length_a   1.000
_cell.length_b   1.000
_cell.length_c   1.000
_cell.angle_alpha   90.00
_cell.angle_beta   90.00
_cell.angle_gamma   90.00
#
_symmetry.space_group_name_H-M   'P 1'
#
loop_
_entity.id
_entity.type
_entity.pdbx_description
1 polymer ?
#
loop_
_entity_poly.entity_id
_entity_poly.type
_entity_poly.pdbx_seq_one_letter_code
_entity_poly.pdbx_strand_id
1 'polypeptide(L)'
;MPRASPCRRLSLSLALAGVAHATDFYVAPGASLQLAIDAAQNGDRVLAQPCTYVETIDFHGRAIELIGLGGATATRIVAPAPGTSLVRFHSGEGAASVLQGFALLNASSPDGYGGAISCLASAAAPIAAPTIRDCVLRQCSARYGGGAAGAGAGLYAEASGVVLERCSLLGNLADQPLGQGSGCLHGPIRLRHSIAWGNSAPQFGGTPAPSADLGGFQALRVLAGDVHTGQLYLVLGSLSGMAPGIPVGAWTVALAFDAYTSFTLGSPNHAPLSASLGVLGPDGRAETLLSIPPGLVGALAGTTAHHAAVVIDLAGPAVVFATNAEPLALLP
;
A
#
# COMPACT_ATOMS: atom_id res chain seq x y z
N MET A 1 33.98 -37.02 -64.63
CA MET A 1 33.47 -37.36 -63.29
C MET A 1 33.06 -36.08 -62.57
N PRO A 2 31.76 -35.76 -62.44
CA PRO A 2 31.31 -34.57 -61.72
C PRO A 2 31.23 -34.86 -60.21
N ARG A 3 31.77 -33.96 -59.38
CA ARG A 3 31.71 -34.00 -57.92
C ARG A 3 30.31 -33.59 -57.46
N ALA A 4 29.60 -34.50 -56.79
CA ALA A 4 28.31 -34.23 -56.16
C ALA A 4 28.50 -33.29 -54.95
N SER A 5 27.75 -32.19 -54.92
CA SER A 5 27.65 -31.31 -53.75
C SER A 5 26.77 -31.95 -52.67
N PRO A 6 27.12 -31.86 -51.37
CA PRO A 6 26.30 -32.43 -50.31
C PRO A 6 25.03 -31.60 -50.10
N CYS A 7 23.88 -32.26 -50.23
CA CYS A 7 22.56 -31.73 -49.92
C CYS A 7 22.48 -31.47 -48.40
N ARG A 8 22.65 -30.22 -47.97
CA ARG A 8 22.42 -29.80 -46.58
C ARG A 8 20.94 -30.00 -46.26
N ARG A 9 20.62 -31.06 -45.51
CA ARG A 9 19.30 -31.23 -44.88
C ARG A 9 19.14 -30.15 -43.82
N LEU A 10 18.32 -29.13 -44.08
CA LEU A 10 17.74 -28.31 -43.02
C LEU A 10 16.80 -29.21 -42.21
N SER A 11 17.25 -29.68 -41.06
CA SER A 11 16.38 -30.25 -40.04
C SER A 11 15.61 -29.11 -39.38
N LEU A 12 14.38 -28.89 -39.81
CA LEU A 12 13.41 -28.02 -39.15
C LEU A 12 12.99 -28.73 -37.85
N SER A 13 13.68 -28.46 -36.75
CA SER A 13 13.24 -28.87 -35.42
C SER A 13 12.00 -28.05 -35.08
N LEU A 14 10.83 -28.63 -35.34
CA LEU A 14 9.55 -28.13 -34.86
C LEU A 14 9.61 -28.19 -33.32
N ALA A 15 9.92 -27.06 -32.69
CA ALA A 15 9.71 -26.91 -31.26
C ALA A 15 8.21 -27.00 -31.04
N LEU A 16 7.74 -28.16 -30.60
CA LEU A 16 6.42 -28.31 -30.02
C LEU A 16 6.46 -27.43 -28.76
N ALA A 17 6.06 -26.17 -28.89
CA ALA A 17 5.74 -25.35 -27.74
C ALA A 17 4.52 -26.02 -27.11
N GLY A 18 4.79 -26.95 -26.17
CA GLY A 18 3.75 -27.49 -25.32
C GLY A 18 3.02 -26.30 -24.72
N VAL A 19 1.70 -26.28 -24.89
CA VAL A 19 0.85 -25.35 -24.17
C VAL A 19 1.10 -25.69 -22.71
N ALA A 20 1.92 -24.88 -22.01
CA ALA A 20 2.19 -25.09 -20.60
C ALA A 20 0.85 -24.94 -19.89
N HIS A 21 0.27 -26.07 -19.50
CA HIS A 21 -0.95 -26.07 -18.72
C HIS A 21 -0.52 -25.66 -17.31
N ALA A 22 -1.00 -24.49 -16.87
CA ALA A 22 -0.88 -24.07 -15.48
C ALA A 22 -1.40 -25.20 -14.58
N THR A 23 -0.51 -25.82 -13.81
CA THR A 23 -0.87 -26.86 -12.86
C THR A 23 -1.28 -26.20 -11.55
N ASP A 24 -2.39 -26.67 -10.96
CA ASP A 24 -2.85 -26.23 -9.66
C ASP A 24 -2.30 -27.16 -8.56
N PHE A 25 -1.49 -26.62 -7.65
CA PHE A 25 -0.99 -27.29 -6.45
C PHE A 25 -1.87 -26.93 -5.26
N TYR A 26 -2.62 -27.88 -4.73
CA TYR A 26 -3.46 -27.67 -3.56
C TYR A 26 -2.69 -27.89 -2.26
N VAL A 27 -2.65 -26.88 -1.39
CA VAL A 27 -1.99 -26.95 -0.08
C VAL A 27 -3.05 -27.06 1.01
N ALA A 28 -3.15 -28.23 1.62
CA ALA A 28 -4.05 -28.49 2.74
C ALA A 28 -3.57 -27.82 4.05
N PRO A 29 -4.46 -27.61 5.05
CA PRO A 29 -4.05 -27.12 6.36
C PRO A 29 -2.96 -27.98 6.99
N GLY A 30 -1.87 -27.36 7.43
CA GLY A 30 -0.72 -28.04 8.03
C GLY A 30 0.31 -28.58 7.01
N ALA A 31 0.03 -28.52 5.71
CA ALA A 31 1.05 -28.71 4.68
C ALA A 31 1.87 -27.42 4.48
N SER A 32 3.06 -27.54 3.87
CA SER A 32 3.94 -26.40 3.60
C SER A 32 3.62 -25.75 2.26
N LEU A 33 3.48 -24.42 2.28
CA LEU A 33 3.42 -23.59 1.08
C LEU A 33 4.74 -23.63 0.33
N GLN A 34 5.88 -23.57 1.04
CA GLN A 34 7.19 -23.58 0.42
C GLN A 34 7.44 -24.86 -0.39
N LEU A 35 7.05 -26.04 0.13
CA LEU A 35 7.18 -27.30 -0.63
C LEU A 35 6.38 -27.29 -1.93
N ALA A 36 5.19 -26.68 -1.93
CA ALA A 36 4.37 -26.56 -3.14
C ALA A 36 4.99 -25.58 -4.14
N ILE A 37 5.54 -24.47 -3.66
CA ILE A 37 6.30 -23.51 -4.49
C ILE A 37 7.53 -24.18 -5.09
N ASP A 38 8.23 -25.02 -4.32
CA ASP A 38 9.42 -25.73 -4.77
C ASP A 38 9.15 -26.74 -5.88
N ALA A 39 7.97 -27.36 -5.85
CA ALA A 39 7.50 -28.27 -6.89
C ALA A 39 6.94 -27.55 -8.13
N ALA A 40 6.52 -26.28 -7.98
CA ALA A 40 5.88 -25.52 -9.03
C ALA A 40 6.88 -25.03 -10.11
N GLN A 41 6.36 -24.88 -11.32
CA GLN A 41 7.03 -24.31 -12.49
C GLN A 41 6.37 -22.98 -12.88
N ASN A 42 7.05 -22.20 -13.72
CA ASN A 42 6.49 -20.94 -14.23
C ASN A 42 5.15 -21.19 -14.94
N GLY A 43 4.14 -20.42 -14.56
CA GLY A 43 2.76 -20.54 -15.02
C GLY A 43 1.84 -21.31 -14.09
N ASP A 44 2.38 -22.05 -13.11
CA ASP A 44 1.57 -22.81 -12.15
C ASP A 44 0.93 -21.93 -11.08
N ARG A 45 -0.05 -22.51 -10.38
CA ARG A 45 -0.77 -21.86 -9.27
C ARG A 45 -0.66 -22.72 -8.03
N VAL A 46 -0.38 -22.10 -6.90
CA VAL A 46 -0.37 -22.71 -5.58
C VAL A 46 -1.59 -22.22 -4.81
N LEU A 47 -2.53 -23.13 -4.54
CA LEU A 47 -3.84 -22.84 -3.96
C LEU A 47 -3.87 -23.29 -2.50
N ALA A 48 -3.76 -22.32 -1.59
CA ALA A 48 -3.70 -22.54 -0.16
C ALA A 48 -5.10 -22.58 0.45
N GLN A 49 -5.45 -23.68 1.12
CA GLN A 49 -6.68 -23.75 1.90
C GLN A 49 -6.63 -22.79 3.11
N PRO A 50 -7.79 -22.37 3.65
CA PRO A 50 -7.82 -21.46 4.79
C PRO A 50 -7.21 -22.09 6.04
N CYS A 51 -6.03 -21.62 6.43
CA CYS A 51 -5.43 -21.90 7.73
C CYS A 51 -4.33 -20.87 8.07
N THR A 52 -3.63 -21.10 9.18
CA THR A 52 -2.39 -20.39 9.51
C THR A 52 -1.19 -21.25 9.12
N TYR A 53 -0.40 -20.76 8.17
CA TYR A 53 0.87 -21.34 7.76
C TYR A 53 1.99 -20.66 8.55
N VAL A 54 2.76 -21.44 9.31
CA VAL A 54 3.86 -20.94 10.15
C VAL A 54 5.18 -21.27 9.47
N GLU A 55 5.55 -20.46 8.49
CA GLU A 55 6.73 -20.64 7.66
C GLU A 55 7.12 -19.30 7.00
N THR A 56 8.30 -19.25 6.40
CA THR A 56 8.70 -18.15 5.51
C THR A 56 8.66 -18.64 4.06
N ILE A 57 8.38 -17.71 3.15
CA ILE A 57 8.15 -17.99 1.74
C ILE A 57 9.21 -17.32 0.88
N ASP A 58 9.68 -18.06 -0.11
CA ASP A 58 10.60 -17.63 -1.15
C ASP A 58 10.06 -18.09 -2.51
N PHE A 59 9.82 -17.13 -3.41
CA PHE A 59 9.31 -17.43 -4.75
C PHE A 59 10.38 -18.00 -5.68
N HIS A 60 11.67 -17.90 -5.34
CA HIS A 60 12.78 -18.47 -6.11
C HIS A 60 12.80 -18.06 -7.60
N GLY A 61 12.37 -16.84 -7.92
CA GLY A 61 12.33 -16.36 -9.31
C GLY A 61 11.17 -16.94 -10.13
N ARG A 62 10.26 -17.71 -9.50
CA ARG A 62 9.17 -18.38 -10.21
C ARG A 62 8.02 -17.43 -10.52
N ALA A 63 7.57 -17.46 -11.77
CA ALA A 63 6.38 -16.76 -12.25
C ALA A 63 5.12 -17.60 -11.97
N ILE A 64 4.73 -17.69 -10.70
CA ILE A 64 3.58 -18.47 -10.21
C ILE A 64 2.58 -17.59 -9.47
N GLU A 65 1.33 -18.05 -9.36
CA GLU A 65 0.34 -17.43 -8.49
C GLU A 65 0.18 -18.21 -7.18
N LEU A 66 0.54 -17.61 -6.05
CA LEU A 66 0.25 -18.12 -4.72
C LEU A 66 -1.04 -17.48 -4.21
N ILE A 67 -2.09 -18.28 -4.03
CA ILE A 67 -3.46 -17.81 -3.78
C ILE A 67 -4.04 -18.44 -2.50
N GLY A 68 -4.40 -17.61 -1.54
CA GLY A 68 -5.17 -18.01 -0.36
C GLY A 68 -6.66 -18.10 -0.68
N LEU A 69 -7.20 -19.31 -0.73
CA LEU A 69 -8.59 -19.56 -1.15
C LEU A 69 -9.63 -18.99 -0.16
N GLY A 70 -9.25 -18.76 1.10
CA GLY A 70 -10.07 -18.11 2.11
C GLY A 70 -9.98 -16.58 2.11
N GLY A 71 -9.14 -16.00 1.26
CA GLY A 71 -8.76 -14.59 1.32
C GLY A 71 -7.99 -14.24 2.60
N ALA A 72 -7.59 -12.98 2.71
CA ALA A 72 -6.75 -12.53 3.82
C ALA A 72 -7.43 -12.61 5.21
N THR A 73 -8.75 -12.83 5.26
CA THR A 73 -9.49 -13.03 6.51
C THR A 73 -9.30 -14.43 7.09
N ALA A 74 -9.05 -15.45 6.26
CA ALA A 74 -9.02 -16.85 6.67
C ALA A 74 -7.73 -17.60 6.27
N THR A 75 -6.92 -17.06 5.36
CA THR A 75 -5.61 -17.61 5.00
C THR A 75 -4.49 -16.71 5.48
N ARG A 76 -3.61 -17.24 6.34
CA ARG A 76 -2.61 -16.45 7.09
C ARG A 76 -1.24 -17.07 6.94
N ILE A 77 -0.22 -16.24 6.78
CA ILE A 77 1.19 -16.63 6.90
C ILE A 77 1.75 -15.89 8.11
N VAL A 78 2.47 -16.61 8.96
CA VAL A 78 3.06 -16.10 10.21
C VAL A 78 4.52 -16.55 10.26
N ALA A 79 5.42 -15.64 10.64
CA ALA A 79 6.83 -15.98 10.77
C ALA A 79 7.03 -17.04 11.87
N PRO A 80 7.82 -18.10 11.64
CA PRO A 80 8.10 -19.12 12.65
C PRO A 80 8.94 -18.57 13.82
N ALA A 81 9.72 -17.51 13.57
CA ALA A 81 10.47 -16.79 14.57
C ALA A 81 10.61 -15.31 14.17
N PRO A 82 10.82 -14.39 15.12
CA PRO A 82 11.23 -13.02 14.82
C PRO A 82 12.55 -13.01 14.06
N GLY A 83 12.76 -12.01 13.20
CA GLY A 83 14.07 -11.73 12.61
C GLY A 83 14.22 -12.02 11.12
N THR A 84 13.17 -12.49 10.43
CA THR A 84 13.20 -12.72 8.98
C THR A 84 11.98 -12.15 8.28
N SER A 85 12.17 -11.70 7.04
CA SER A 85 11.08 -11.30 6.15
C SER A 85 10.19 -12.50 5.83
N LEU A 86 8.87 -12.32 5.88
CA LEU A 86 7.93 -13.42 5.72
C LEU A 86 7.85 -13.95 4.30
N VAL A 87 7.81 -13.06 3.32
CA VAL A 87 7.78 -13.39 1.89
C VAL A 87 8.93 -12.67 1.19
N ARG A 88 9.70 -13.41 0.40
CA ARG A 88 10.88 -12.90 -0.31
C ARG A 88 10.73 -13.08 -1.82
N PHE A 89 11.05 -12.01 -2.52
CA PHE A 89 11.23 -11.92 -3.96
C PHE A 89 12.63 -11.35 -4.20
N HIS A 90 13.58 -12.18 -4.60
CA HIS A 90 15.00 -11.78 -4.70
C HIS A 90 15.77 -12.42 -5.87
N SER A 91 15.04 -13.08 -6.75
CA SER A 91 15.58 -13.90 -7.83
C SER A 91 15.01 -13.50 -9.21
N GLY A 92 14.61 -12.24 -9.37
CA GLY A 92 14.14 -11.69 -10.64
C GLY A 92 12.65 -11.90 -10.93
N GLU A 93 11.83 -12.10 -9.90
CA GLU A 93 10.39 -12.27 -10.01
C GLU A 93 9.73 -11.09 -10.72
N GLY A 94 8.96 -11.35 -11.77
CA GLY A 94 8.22 -10.34 -12.51
C GLY A 94 6.76 -10.21 -12.06
N ALA A 95 5.96 -9.43 -12.79
CA ALA A 95 4.56 -9.19 -12.45
C ALA A 95 3.67 -10.47 -12.45
N ALA A 96 4.15 -11.55 -13.09
CA ALA A 96 3.52 -12.87 -13.09
C ALA A 96 3.79 -13.69 -11.82
N SER A 97 4.72 -13.26 -10.96
CA SER A 97 4.85 -13.77 -9.60
C SER A 97 3.83 -13.05 -8.72
N VAL A 98 2.74 -13.73 -8.40
CA VAL A 98 1.57 -13.14 -7.74
C VAL A 98 1.43 -13.70 -6.33
N LEU A 99 1.30 -12.82 -5.34
CA LEU A 99 0.84 -13.15 -4.01
C LEU A 99 -0.58 -12.61 -3.80
N GLN A 100 -1.53 -13.49 -3.50
CA GLN A 100 -2.94 -13.12 -3.41
C GLN A 100 -3.67 -13.71 -2.20
N GLY A 101 -4.48 -12.88 -1.53
CA GLY A 101 -5.47 -13.38 -0.59
C GLY A 101 -4.88 -13.89 0.73
N PHE A 102 -3.76 -13.33 1.19
CA PHE A 102 -3.13 -13.70 2.46
C PHE A 102 -3.10 -12.54 3.44
N ALA A 103 -3.25 -12.87 4.72
CA ALA A 103 -2.78 -12.03 5.80
C ALA A 103 -1.34 -12.42 6.18
N LEU A 104 -0.41 -11.46 6.07
CA LEU A 104 0.99 -11.57 6.45
C LEU A 104 1.21 -10.90 7.81
N LEU A 105 1.68 -11.66 8.79
CA LEU A 105 1.55 -11.31 10.20
C LEU A 105 2.84 -11.44 11.00
N ASN A 106 3.03 -10.51 11.94
CA ASN A 106 4.03 -10.59 13.02
C ASN A 106 5.46 -10.85 12.54
N ALA A 107 5.75 -10.46 11.30
CA ALA A 107 7.06 -10.64 10.70
C ALA A 107 7.96 -9.47 11.05
N SER A 108 9.24 -9.73 11.31
CA SER A 108 10.19 -8.69 11.68
C SER A 108 11.49 -8.83 10.91
N SER A 109 11.98 -7.73 10.34
CA SER A 109 13.25 -7.69 9.62
C SER A 109 14.27 -6.81 10.38
N PRO A 110 15.29 -7.38 11.03
CA PRO A 110 16.26 -6.62 11.81
C PRO A 110 17.22 -5.82 10.94
N ASP A 111 17.31 -6.18 9.65
CA ASP A 111 18.22 -5.58 8.67
C ASP A 111 17.54 -4.51 7.80
N GLY A 112 16.22 -4.31 7.96
CA GLY A 112 15.46 -3.23 7.32
C GLY A 112 14.75 -3.61 6.02
N TYR A 113 15.00 -4.81 5.51
CA TYR A 113 14.59 -5.26 4.17
C TYR A 113 13.14 -5.75 4.06
N GLY A 114 12.17 -5.16 4.75
CA GLY A 114 10.79 -5.61 4.66
C GLY A 114 10.41 -6.58 5.77
N GLY A 115 9.53 -6.20 6.70
CA GLY A 115 9.03 -7.14 7.71
C GLY A 115 8.15 -8.20 7.06
N ALA A 116 7.07 -7.79 6.39
CA ALA A 116 6.18 -8.73 5.70
C ALA A 116 6.75 -9.19 4.35
N ILE A 117 7.13 -8.25 3.49
CA ILE A 117 7.57 -8.55 2.12
C ILE A 117 8.90 -7.87 1.81
N SER A 118 9.83 -8.66 1.28
CA SER A 118 11.14 -8.21 0.82
C SER A 118 11.26 -8.39 -0.69
N CYS A 119 11.50 -7.31 -1.42
CA CYS A 119 11.76 -7.28 -2.87
C CYS A 119 13.16 -6.71 -3.11
N LEU A 120 14.18 -7.56 -3.10
CA LEU A 120 15.57 -7.15 -3.24
C LEU A 120 16.14 -7.56 -4.60
N ALA A 121 17.14 -6.83 -5.07
CA ALA A 121 18.09 -7.37 -6.03
C ALA A 121 19.04 -8.32 -5.30
N SER A 122 19.61 -9.27 -6.03
CA SER A 122 20.81 -9.96 -5.58
C SER A 122 21.92 -9.77 -6.60
N ALA A 123 23.18 -9.97 -6.20
CA ALA A 123 24.30 -9.92 -7.13
C ALA A 123 24.16 -10.91 -8.30
N ALA A 124 23.31 -11.93 -8.14
CA ALA A 124 23.09 -13.00 -9.11
C ALA A 124 21.77 -12.87 -9.89
N ALA A 125 20.86 -11.95 -9.54
CA ALA A 125 19.54 -11.87 -10.15
C ALA A 125 19.02 -10.43 -10.31
N PRO A 126 18.23 -10.15 -11.36
CA PRO A 126 17.65 -8.84 -11.56
C PRO A 126 16.65 -8.49 -10.46
N ILE A 127 16.32 -7.20 -10.37
CA ILE A 127 15.44 -6.69 -9.31
C ILE A 127 14.02 -7.23 -9.50
N ALA A 128 13.40 -7.68 -8.40
CA ALA A 128 12.05 -8.20 -8.42
C ALA A 128 10.98 -7.10 -8.54
N ALA A 129 9.93 -7.38 -9.31
CA ALA A 129 8.75 -6.57 -9.53
C ALA A 129 7.45 -7.42 -9.49
N PRO A 130 7.14 -8.09 -8.37
CA PRO A 130 5.94 -8.92 -8.21
C PRO A 130 4.65 -8.11 -8.15
N THR A 131 3.54 -8.82 -8.34
CA THR A 131 2.18 -8.30 -8.08
C THR A 131 1.68 -8.84 -6.75
N ILE A 132 1.27 -7.96 -5.84
CA ILE A 132 0.59 -8.36 -4.60
C ILE A 132 -0.82 -7.80 -4.64
N ARG A 133 -1.81 -8.66 -4.38
CA ARG A 133 -3.21 -8.25 -4.44
C ARG A 133 -4.08 -8.90 -3.37
N ASP A 134 -5.11 -8.20 -2.91
CA ASP A 134 -6.08 -8.74 -1.94
C ASP A 134 -5.42 -9.26 -0.64
N CYS A 135 -4.28 -8.66 -0.27
CA CYS A 135 -3.47 -9.09 0.88
C CYS A 135 -3.54 -8.08 2.02
N VAL A 136 -3.37 -8.57 3.25
CA VAL A 136 -3.28 -7.75 4.47
C VAL A 136 -1.90 -7.92 5.08
N LEU A 137 -1.09 -6.87 5.11
CA LEU A 137 0.22 -6.86 5.77
C LEU A 137 0.04 -6.19 7.12
N ARG A 138 0.10 -6.93 8.23
CA ARG A 138 -0.18 -6.32 9.53
C ARG A 138 0.73 -6.74 10.66
N GLN A 139 0.96 -5.78 11.57
CA GLN A 139 1.79 -5.95 12.76
C GLN A 139 3.21 -6.44 12.41
N CYS A 140 3.72 -6.05 11.23
CA CYS A 140 5.08 -6.34 10.81
C CYS A 140 6.01 -5.22 11.24
N SER A 141 7.28 -5.56 11.48
CA SER A 141 8.29 -4.57 11.83
C SER A 141 9.55 -4.68 10.99
N ALA A 142 10.27 -3.58 10.85
CA ALA A 142 11.61 -3.58 10.29
C ALA A 142 12.49 -2.63 11.10
N ARG A 143 13.70 -3.05 11.46
CA ARG A 143 14.69 -2.21 12.13
C ARG A 143 15.77 -1.84 11.12
N TYR A 144 16.25 -0.60 11.19
CA TYR A 144 17.31 -0.11 10.34
C TYR A 144 18.60 -0.91 10.53
N GLY A 145 19.04 -1.60 9.48
CA GLY A 145 20.26 -2.40 9.46
C GLY A 145 21.57 -1.63 9.23
N GLY A 146 21.53 -0.29 9.19
CA GLY A 146 22.75 0.54 9.02
C GLY A 146 23.00 1.12 7.63
N GLY A 147 22.28 0.68 6.59
CA GLY A 147 22.50 1.10 5.19
C GLY A 147 21.70 2.33 4.73
N ALA A 148 22.15 3.03 3.69
CA ALA A 148 21.57 4.31 3.25
C ALA A 148 20.11 4.27 2.77
N ALA A 149 19.52 3.08 2.59
CA ALA A 149 18.22 2.88 1.95
C ALA A 149 17.03 2.80 2.93
N GLY A 150 17.15 3.20 4.19
CA GLY A 150 16.02 3.15 5.13
C GLY A 150 15.42 1.72 5.33
N ALA A 151 14.17 1.61 5.81
CA ALA A 151 13.48 0.32 6.01
C ALA A 151 11.97 0.39 5.75
N GLY A 152 11.42 -0.70 5.22
CA GLY A 152 9.98 -0.87 5.00
C GLY A 152 9.42 -1.90 5.98
N ALA A 153 8.57 -1.52 6.94
CA ALA A 153 8.04 -2.51 7.89
C ALA A 153 7.06 -3.51 7.27
N GLY A 154 6.20 -3.03 6.36
CA GLY A 154 5.31 -3.87 5.58
C GLY A 154 6.02 -4.43 4.35
N LEU A 155 6.50 -3.54 3.47
CA LEU A 155 7.16 -3.92 2.22
C LEU A 155 8.40 -3.08 1.97
N TYR A 156 9.49 -3.72 1.58
CA TYR A 156 10.69 -3.07 1.07
C TYR A 156 10.94 -3.49 -0.38
N ALA A 157 11.22 -2.53 -1.27
CA ALA A 157 11.51 -2.76 -2.67
C ALA A 157 12.68 -1.89 -3.18
N GLU A 158 13.62 -2.48 -3.92
CA GLU A 158 14.74 -1.72 -4.53
C GLU A 158 14.42 -1.14 -5.92
N ALA A 159 13.44 -1.71 -6.64
CA ALA A 159 13.08 -1.25 -8.00
C ALA A 159 11.65 -0.76 -8.14
N SER A 160 11.46 0.08 -9.16
CA SER A 160 10.16 0.56 -9.62
C SER A 160 9.43 -0.54 -10.38
N GLY A 161 8.46 -1.19 -9.74
CA GLY A 161 7.71 -2.26 -10.41
C GLY A 161 6.76 -3.04 -9.51
N VAL A 162 6.99 -3.04 -8.19
CA VAL A 162 6.08 -3.67 -7.24
C VAL A 162 4.72 -2.98 -7.25
N VAL A 163 3.65 -3.76 -7.45
CA VAL A 163 2.27 -3.27 -7.43
C VAL A 163 1.53 -3.87 -6.25
N LEU A 164 0.88 -3.01 -5.45
CA LEU A 164 -0.05 -3.39 -4.40
C LEU A 164 -1.47 -3.02 -4.84
N GLU A 165 -2.30 -4.02 -5.11
CA GLU A 165 -3.68 -3.85 -5.58
C GLU A 165 -4.70 -4.37 -4.56
N ARG A 166 -5.60 -3.53 -4.05
CA ARG A 166 -6.59 -3.94 -3.02
C ARG A 166 -5.93 -4.55 -1.77
N CYS A 167 -4.79 -3.99 -1.37
CA CYS A 167 -4.05 -4.42 -0.19
C CYS A 167 -4.30 -3.50 1.00
N SER A 168 -4.18 -4.05 2.21
CA SER A 168 -4.25 -3.30 3.45
C SER A 168 -2.96 -3.46 4.25
N LEU A 169 -2.25 -2.37 4.53
CA LEU A 169 -1.03 -2.36 5.34
C LEU A 169 -1.36 -1.77 6.70
N LEU A 170 -1.48 -2.60 7.74
CA LEU A 170 -2.07 -2.23 9.03
C LEU A 170 -1.07 -2.38 10.19
N GLY A 171 -0.76 -1.32 10.94
CA GLY A 171 -0.05 -1.51 12.22
C GLY A 171 1.44 -1.85 12.10
N ASN A 172 2.10 -1.51 10.99
CA ASN A 172 3.49 -1.92 10.74
C ASN A 172 4.49 -0.88 11.26
N LEU A 173 5.59 -1.31 11.89
CA LEU A 173 6.57 -0.46 12.59
C LEU A 173 7.97 -0.52 11.97
N ALA A 174 8.44 0.57 11.38
CA ALA A 174 9.79 0.68 10.81
C ALA A 174 10.70 1.47 11.75
N ASP A 175 11.46 0.82 12.63
CA ASP A 175 12.40 1.41 13.58
C ASP A 175 13.68 1.94 12.89
N GLN A 176 13.88 3.26 12.82
CA GLN A 176 14.94 3.93 12.04
C GLN A 176 15.53 5.16 12.75
N PRO A 177 16.83 5.48 12.57
CA PRO A 177 17.38 6.80 12.89
C PRO A 177 16.73 7.92 12.05
N LEU A 178 16.78 9.15 12.54
CA LEU A 178 16.25 10.35 11.85
C LEU A 178 16.97 10.59 10.51
N GLY A 179 16.21 10.95 9.45
CA GLY A 179 16.75 11.44 8.16
C GLY A 179 16.90 10.42 7.01
N GLN A 180 16.61 9.14 7.21
CA GLN A 180 16.77 8.03 6.24
C GLN A 180 15.49 7.63 5.45
N GLY A 181 14.39 8.38 5.61
CA GLY A 181 13.19 8.38 4.77
C GLY A 181 12.47 7.06 4.51
N SER A 182 11.99 6.30 5.53
CA SER A 182 11.13 5.13 5.25
C SER A 182 10.17 4.72 6.39
N GLY A 183 8.99 4.22 5.99
CA GLY A 183 7.83 3.88 6.82
C GLY A 183 7.35 2.43 6.68
N CYS A 184 6.04 2.20 6.55
CA CYS A 184 5.54 0.84 6.22
C CYS A 184 5.96 0.35 4.83
N LEU A 185 6.32 1.27 3.95
CA LEU A 185 6.76 1.01 2.59
C LEU A 185 8.12 1.67 2.40
N HIS A 186 9.03 0.95 1.75
CA HIS A 186 10.28 1.50 1.23
C HIS A 186 10.40 1.18 -0.27
N GLY A 187 10.76 2.19 -1.06
CA GLY A 187 11.00 2.05 -2.48
C GLY A 187 9.85 2.51 -3.38
N PRO A 188 10.06 2.51 -4.70
CA PRO A 188 9.10 2.98 -5.72
C PRO A 188 7.95 1.97 -5.96
N ILE A 189 7.07 1.85 -4.97
CA ILE A 189 5.93 0.93 -4.94
C ILE A 189 4.66 1.63 -5.46
N ARG A 190 3.90 0.96 -6.32
CA ARG A 190 2.63 1.49 -6.85
C ARG A 190 1.46 0.96 -6.04
N LEU A 191 0.78 1.85 -5.31
CA LEU A 191 -0.48 1.55 -4.63
C LEU A 191 -1.67 1.76 -5.56
N ARG A 192 -2.56 0.76 -5.67
CA ARG A 192 -3.82 0.83 -6.41
C ARG A 192 -4.95 0.31 -5.53
N HIS A 193 -5.94 1.15 -5.22
CA HIS A 193 -7.09 0.75 -4.38
C HIS A 193 -6.68 0.11 -3.04
N SER A 194 -5.53 0.52 -2.50
CA SER A 194 -4.91 -0.06 -1.31
C SER A 194 -4.90 0.95 -0.17
N ILE A 195 -4.94 0.47 1.07
CA ILE A 195 -4.98 1.27 2.29
C ILE A 195 -3.72 1.02 3.10
N ALA A 196 -3.06 2.08 3.59
CA ALA A 196 -2.00 1.98 4.57
C ALA A 196 -2.45 2.71 5.85
N TRP A 197 -2.59 1.94 6.94
CA TRP A 197 -3.20 2.35 8.19
C TRP A 197 -2.38 1.88 9.39
N GLY A 198 -2.44 2.57 10.52
CA GLY A 198 -1.80 2.06 11.74
C GLY A 198 -0.26 2.03 11.73
N ASN A 199 0.39 2.49 10.67
CA ASN A 199 1.82 2.28 10.48
C ASN A 199 2.66 3.35 11.17
N SER A 200 3.85 2.99 11.66
CA SER A 200 4.78 3.86 12.38
C SER A 200 6.18 3.75 11.79
N ALA A 201 6.88 4.88 11.69
CA ALA A 201 8.33 4.94 11.61
C ALA A 201 8.81 6.03 12.57
N PRO A 202 9.89 5.85 13.35
CA PRO A 202 10.46 6.91 14.18
C PRO A 202 10.92 8.17 13.41
N GLN A 203 10.71 8.24 12.10
CA GLN A 203 10.97 9.41 11.26
C GLN A 203 9.78 10.36 11.04
N PHE A 204 8.68 10.13 11.72
CA PHE A 204 7.86 11.25 12.15
C PHE A 204 7.66 11.08 13.65
N GLY A 205 7.48 12.17 14.39
CA GLY A 205 6.70 12.12 15.63
C GLY A 205 5.26 11.73 15.31
N GLY A 206 5.06 10.54 14.73
CA GLY A 206 3.89 10.11 14.00
C GLY A 206 3.74 8.60 14.10
N THR A 207 2.86 8.21 15.02
CA THR A 207 2.11 6.95 15.07
C THR A 207 0.63 7.28 14.80
N PRO A 208 -0.27 6.30 14.64
CA PRO A 208 -0.66 5.40 13.52
C PRO A 208 -1.73 6.04 12.58
N ALA A 209 -2.60 5.26 11.87
CA ALA A 209 -3.98 5.57 11.36
C ALA A 209 -5.06 4.92 12.29
N PRO A 210 -6.21 5.56 12.61
CA PRO A 210 -6.97 5.40 13.88
C PRO A 210 -7.86 4.17 13.93
N SER A 211 -7.28 3.02 14.26
CA SER A 211 -8.05 1.96 14.91
C SER A 211 -8.71 2.54 16.18
N ALA A 212 -9.91 2.09 16.53
CA ALA A 212 -10.74 2.63 17.62
C ALA A 212 -10.08 2.73 19.00
N ASP A 213 -8.94 2.09 19.18
CA ASP A 213 -8.16 2.10 20.40
C ASP A 213 -6.74 2.71 20.23
N LEU A 214 -6.32 3.14 19.01
CA LEU A 214 -4.91 3.42 18.68
C LEU A 214 -4.59 4.73 17.94
N GLY A 215 -5.54 5.48 17.37
CA GLY A 215 -5.26 6.80 16.76
C GLY A 215 -4.46 6.78 15.45
N GLY A 216 -4.18 7.94 14.80
CA GLY A 216 -4.36 7.90 13.35
C GLY A 216 -4.20 8.94 12.19
N PHE A 217 -3.46 8.71 11.09
CA PHE A 217 -3.41 9.48 9.82
C PHE A 217 -4.18 8.96 8.57
N GLN A 218 -4.85 9.86 7.83
CA GLN A 218 -5.33 9.65 6.46
C GLN A 218 -4.92 10.81 5.54
N ALA A 219 -4.39 10.51 4.36
CA ALA A 219 -4.14 11.51 3.32
C ALA A 219 -5.43 11.82 2.54
N LEU A 220 -5.77 13.11 2.46
CA LEU A 220 -6.84 13.68 1.66
C LEU A 220 -6.21 14.44 0.50
N ARG A 221 -6.71 14.23 -0.72
CA ARG A 221 -6.18 14.88 -1.92
C ARG A 221 -7.15 15.91 -2.45
N VAL A 222 -6.64 17.13 -2.62
CA VAL A 222 -7.36 18.21 -3.28
C VAL A 222 -7.07 18.14 -4.77
N LEU A 223 -8.13 18.05 -5.57
CA LEU A 223 -8.08 18.00 -7.03
C LEU A 223 -8.88 19.19 -7.57
N ALA A 224 -8.25 20.35 -7.70
CA ALA A 224 -8.87 21.54 -8.28
C ALA A 224 -8.60 21.66 -9.78
N GLY A 225 -7.52 21.04 -10.27
CA GLY A 225 -7.13 21.05 -11.68
C GLY A 225 -6.31 22.28 -12.08
N ASP A 226 -5.59 22.17 -13.19
CA ASP A 226 -4.52 23.10 -13.59
C ASP A 226 -4.94 24.58 -13.71
N VAL A 227 -6.23 24.85 -13.90
CA VAL A 227 -6.77 26.23 -13.94
C VAL A 227 -6.71 26.94 -12.58
N HIS A 228 -6.50 26.19 -11.49
CA HIS A 228 -6.36 26.68 -10.12
C HIS A 228 -4.92 26.61 -9.59
N THR A 229 -3.93 26.37 -10.46
CA THR A 229 -2.52 26.30 -10.07
C THR A 229 -2.06 27.56 -9.34
N GLY A 230 -1.35 27.37 -8.22
CA GLY A 230 -0.82 28.48 -7.42
C GLY A 230 -1.87 29.23 -6.59
N GLN A 231 -3.15 28.84 -6.62
CA GLN A 231 -4.18 29.41 -5.77
C GLN A 231 -4.15 28.78 -4.37
N LEU A 232 -4.73 29.49 -3.39
CA LEU A 232 -4.87 28.95 -2.05
C LEU A 232 -5.96 27.89 -2.02
N TYR A 233 -5.77 26.85 -1.22
CA TYR A 233 -6.83 25.91 -0.88
C TYR A 233 -7.03 25.84 0.64
N LEU A 234 -8.26 25.54 1.07
CA LEU A 234 -8.61 25.25 2.45
C LEU A 234 -9.46 23.98 2.50
N VAL A 235 -9.03 22.98 3.28
CA VAL A 235 -9.79 21.77 3.58
C VAL A 235 -10.57 21.94 4.86
N LEU A 236 -11.87 21.64 4.78
CA LEU A 236 -12.85 21.70 5.86
C LEU A 236 -13.40 20.29 6.13
N GLY A 237 -13.89 20.06 7.35
CA GLY A 237 -14.50 18.79 7.73
C GLY A 237 -15.80 18.96 8.51
N SER A 238 -16.71 17.99 8.41
CA SER A 238 -17.97 17.91 9.16
C SER A 238 -18.17 16.50 9.71
N LEU A 239 -18.72 16.38 10.92
CA LEU A 239 -19.12 15.11 11.55
C LEU A 239 -20.64 14.92 11.55
N SER A 240 -21.39 15.98 11.24
CA SER A 240 -22.86 15.98 11.19
C SER A 240 -23.43 15.70 9.80
N GLY A 241 -22.56 15.57 8.79
CA GLY A 241 -22.94 15.16 7.43
C GLY A 241 -22.72 16.26 6.39
N MET A 242 -23.51 16.22 5.32
CA MET A 242 -23.34 17.08 4.14
C MET A 242 -24.46 18.11 3.94
N ALA A 243 -25.55 18.03 4.70
CA ALA A 243 -26.75 18.86 4.54
C ALA A 243 -26.91 19.85 5.73
N PRO A 244 -27.33 21.10 5.50
CA PRO A 244 -27.87 21.67 4.25
C PRO A 244 -26.80 22.15 3.24
N GLY A 245 -25.51 22.00 3.55
CA GLY A 245 -24.41 22.63 2.80
C GLY A 245 -24.16 24.07 3.26
N ILE A 246 -22.94 24.55 3.08
CA ILE A 246 -22.52 25.91 3.48
C ILE A 246 -22.44 26.78 2.23
N PRO A 247 -23.30 27.81 2.09
CA PRO A 247 -23.21 28.74 0.97
C PRO A 247 -22.02 29.67 1.14
N VAL A 248 -21.15 29.74 0.12
CA VAL A 248 -19.99 30.64 0.06
C VAL A 248 -19.92 31.29 -1.31
N GLY A 249 -20.44 32.52 -1.42
CA GLY A 249 -20.56 33.21 -2.70
C GLY A 249 -21.45 32.44 -3.68
N ALA A 250 -20.91 32.10 -4.85
CA ALA A 250 -21.62 31.31 -5.87
C ALA A 250 -21.54 29.79 -5.64
N TRP A 251 -20.79 29.33 -4.64
CA TRP A 251 -20.55 27.92 -4.37
C TRP A 251 -21.31 27.46 -3.13
N THR A 252 -21.63 26.17 -3.08
CA THR A 252 -22.11 25.51 -1.87
C THR A 252 -21.13 24.41 -1.51
N VAL A 253 -20.48 24.53 -0.35
CA VAL A 253 -19.62 23.46 0.17
C VAL A 253 -20.54 22.39 0.76
N ALA A 254 -20.42 21.15 0.29
CA ALA A 254 -21.28 20.03 0.66
C ALA A 254 -20.97 19.48 2.07
N LEU A 255 -20.92 20.35 3.07
CA LEU A 255 -20.66 20.05 4.48
C LEU A 255 -21.77 20.67 5.34
N ALA A 256 -22.21 19.94 6.36
CA ALA A 256 -23.06 20.50 7.40
C ALA A 256 -22.21 21.34 8.37
N PHE A 257 -22.65 22.56 8.70
CA PHE A 257 -21.90 23.42 9.60
C PHE A 257 -22.06 22.95 11.05
N ASP A 258 -20.96 22.47 11.65
CA ASP A 258 -20.92 21.99 13.03
C ASP A 258 -19.66 22.45 13.78
N ALA A 259 -19.46 21.92 14.98
CA ALA A 259 -18.27 22.21 15.79
C ALA A 259 -16.96 21.81 15.09
N TYR A 260 -16.95 20.73 14.31
CA TYR A 260 -15.77 20.29 13.58
C TYR A 260 -15.48 21.19 12.37
N THR A 261 -16.54 21.64 11.69
CA THR A 261 -16.42 22.61 10.60
C THR A 261 -15.93 23.96 11.11
N SER A 262 -16.49 24.43 12.22
CA SER A 262 -16.04 25.66 12.89
C SER A 262 -14.57 25.58 13.30
N PHE A 263 -14.15 24.42 13.82
CA PHE A 263 -12.76 24.18 14.20
C PHE A 263 -11.81 24.20 12.99
N THR A 264 -12.12 23.42 11.95
CA THR A 264 -11.27 23.32 10.76
C THR A 264 -11.17 24.63 9.98
N LEU A 265 -12.20 25.48 10.07
CA LEU A 265 -12.20 26.84 9.54
C LEU A 265 -11.36 27.81 10.39
N GLY A 266 -11.52 27.79 11.71
CA GLY A 266 -10.87 28.73 12.63
C GLY A 266 -9.43 28.37 13.00
N SER A 267 -8.99 27.13 12.73
CA SER A 267 -7.66 26.63 13.07
C SER A 267 -7.11 25.74 11.96
N PRO A 268 -6.85 26.29 10.77
CA PRO A 268 -6.23 25.55 9.68
C PRO A 268 -4.80 25.13 10.04
N ASN A 269 -4.34 24.00 9.50
CA ASN A 269 -3.03 23.41 9.81
C ASN A 269 -2.82 23.03 11.29
N HIS A 270 -3.90 22.90 12.06
CA HIS A 270 -3.89 22.35 13.42
C HIS A 270 -4.61 21.00 13.48
N ALA A 271 -4.09 20.11 14.33
CA ALA A 271 -4.69 18.79 14.55
C ALA A 271 -6.22 18.90 14.81
N PRO A 272 -7.06 18.10 14.14
CA PRO A 272 -6.67 16.88 13.44
C PRO A 272 -6.25 17.09 11.98
N LEU A 273 -6.27 18.28 11.39
CA LEU A 273 -5.85 18.46 9.98
C LEU A 273 -4.52 19.21 9.86
N SER A 274 -3.54 18.64 9.18
CA SER A 274 -2.30 19.33 8.79
C SER A 274 -2.20 19.50 7.28
N ALA A 275 -1.51 20.55 6.84
CA ALA A 275 -1.52 20.99 5.44
C ALA A 275 -2.95 21.16 4.89
N SER A 276 -3.89 21.61 5.73
CA SER A 276 -5.26 21.91 5.35
C SER A 276 -5.44 23.29 4.76
N LEU A 277 -4.47 24.20 4.94
CA LEU A 277 -4.39 25.48 4.24
C LEU A 277 -3.02 25.61 3.59
N GLY A 278 -2.99 25.83 2.28
CA GLY A 278 -1.76 25.94 1.52
C GLY A 278 -1.99 26.43 0.10
N VAL A 279 -0.97 26.30 -0.72
CA VAL A 279 -0.99 26.67 -2.15
C VAL A 279 -1.06 25.41 -3.00
N LEU A 280 -1.92 25.40 -4.01
CA LEU A 280 -2.02 24.31 -4.97
C LEU A 280 -0.77 24.22 -5.85
N GLY A 281 -0.32 23.00 -6.11
CA GLY A 281 0.82 22.69 -6.96
C GLY A 281 0.61 23.03 -8.43
N PRO A 282 1.62 22.76 -9.28
CA PRO A 282 1.61 23.06 -10.72
C PRO A 282 0.47 22.43 -11.51
N ASP A 283 -0.10 21.34 -11.01
CA ASP A 283 -1.23 20.57 -11.55
C ASP A 283 -2.56 20.85 -10.82
N GLY A 284 -2.63 21.94 -10.05
CA GLY A 284 -3.82 22.29 -9.27
C GLY A 284 -4.17 21.26 -8.19
N ARG A 285 -3.15 20.59 -7.62
CA ARG A 285 -3.32 19.57 -6.58
C ARG A 285 -2.66 19.95 -5.26
N ALA A 286 -3.19 19.42 -4.17
CA ALA A 286 -2.54 19.43 -2.86
C ALA A 286 -2.88 18.18 -2.05
N GLU A 287 -2.08 17.92 -1.03
CA GLU A 287 -2.30 16.83 -0.08
C GLU A 287 -2.44 17.40 1.34
N THR A 288 -3.47 16.94 2.05
CA THR A 288 -3.80 17.29 3.43
C THR A 288 -3.80 16.01 4.25
N LEU A 289 -3.37 16.07 5.51
CA LEU A 289 -3.31 14.91 6.39
C LEU A 289 -4.30 15.05 7.55
N LEU A 290 -5.19 14.08 7.72
CA LEU A 290 -6.09 13.95 8.87
C LEU A 290 -5.48 13.03 9.93
N SER A 291 -5.09 13.58 11.07
CA SER A 291 -4.55 12.92 12.28
C SER A 291 -5.59 12.85 13.41
N ILE A 292 -6.12 11.67 13.70
CA ILE A 292 -7.06 11.37 14.77
C ILE A 292 -6.29 10.74 15.94
N PRO A 293 -6.04 11.44 17.05
CA PRO A 293 -5.27 10.88 18.16
C PRO A 293 -6.01 9.71 18.87
N PRO A 294 -5.30 8.78 19.54
CA PRO A 294 -5.88 7.57 20.13
C PRO A 294 -7.04 7.83 21.11
N GLY A 295 -6.98 8.93 21.87
CA GLY A 295 -8.03 9.28 22.85
C GLY A 295 -9.29 9.93 22.25
N LEU A 296 -9.27 10.33 20.98
CA LEU A 296 -10.42 10.95 20.30
C LEU A 296 -11.30 9.89 19.62
N VAL A 297 -10.79 8.66 19.45
CA VAL A 297 -11.44 7.63 18.64
C VAL A 297 -12.64 6.99 19.35
N GLY A 298 -12.60 6.79 20.68
CA GLY A 298 -13.75 6.28 21.44
C GLY A 298 -14.99 7.21 21.41
N ALA A 299 -14.78 8.52 21.22
CA ALA A 299 -15.87 9.49 21.08
C ALA A 299 -16.42 9.59 19.65
N LEU A 300 -15.67 9.13 18.65
CA LEU A 300 -15.98 9.27 17.22
C LEU A 300 -16.19 7.92 16.51
N ALA A 301 -15.99 6.79 17.18
CA ALA A 301 -16.20 5.46 16.64
C ALA A 301 -17.64 5.28 16.14
N GLY A 302 -17.81 4.78 14.92
CA GLY A 302 -19.10 4.63 14.26
C GLY A 302 -19.63 5.91 13.60
N THR A 303 -18.92 7.03 13.68
CA THR A 303 -19.28 8.25 12.95
C THR A 303 -18.64 8.28 11.57
N THR A 304 -19.19 9.10 10.67
CA THR A 304 -18.58 9.38 9.36
C THR A 304 -18.18 10.84 9.31
N ALA A 305 -16.89 11.09 9.13
CA ALA A 305 -16.42 12.44 8.84
C ALA A 305 -16.55 12.69 7.34
N HIS A 306 -16.92 13.91 6.96
CA HIS A 306 -16.98 14.35 5.58
C HIS A 306 -15.99 15.49 5.40
N HIS A 307 -15.17 15.47 4.36
CA HIS A 307 -14.20 16.52 4.08
C HIS A 307 -14.36 17.07 2.67
N ALA A 308 -14.26 18.40 2.53
CA ALA A 308 -14.30 19.09 1.26
C ALA A 308 -13.26 20.21 1.26
N ALA A 309 -12.74 20.57 0.10
CA ALA A 309 -11.81 21.66 -0.07
C ALA A 309 -12.46 22.82 -0.82
N VAL A 310 -12.07 24.05 -0.47
CA VAL A 310 -12.37 25.25 -1.23
C VAL A 310 -11.08 25.85 -1.75
N VAL A 311 -11.14 26.45 -2.93
CA VAL A 311 -10.04 27.22 -3.52
C VAL A 311 -10.37 28.68 -3.43
N ILE A 312 -9.40 29.47 -2.97
CA ILE A 312 -9.52 30.88 -2.68
C ILE A 312 -8.60 31.63 -3.62
N ASP A 313 -9.16 32.59 -4.34
CA ASP A 313 -8.40 33.56 -5.09
C ASP A 313 -8.13 34.78 -4.22
N LEU A 314 -6.87 35.06 -3.92
CA LEU A 314 -6.45 36.23 -3.12
C LEU A 314 -6.42 37.52 -3.94
N ALA A 315 -6.44 37.44 -5.28
CA ALA A 315 -6.48 38.61 -6.15
C ALA A 315 -7.91 39.13 -6.36
N GLY A 316 -8.93 38.39 -5.89
CA GLY A 316 -10.34 38.77 -5.93
C GLY A 316 -11.06 38.50 -4.60
N PRO A 317 -12.37 38.76 -4.52
CA PRO A 317 -13.18 38.31 -3.41
C PRO A 317 -13.68 36.89 -3.70
N ALA A 318 -13.45 35.98 -2.75
CA ALA A 318 -14.19 34.73 -2.53
C ALA A 318 -13.56 33.41 -3.01
N VAL A 319 -14.24 32.35 -2.57
CA VAL A 319 -14.09 30.97 -3.01
C VAL A 319 -14.45 30.88 -4.50
N VAL A 320 -13.51 30.39 -5.29
CA VAL A 320 -13.64 30.24 -6.76
C VAL A 320 -13.93 28.81 -7.19
N PHE A 321 -13.76 27.84 -6.29
CA PHE A 321 -14.07 26.43 -6.52
C PHE A 321 -14.30 25.73 -5.18
N ALA A 322 -15.19 24.73 -5.17
CA ALA A 322 -15.39 23.82 -4.06
C ALA A 322 -15.41 22.38 -4.59
N THR A 323 -14.69 21.47 -3.92
CA THR A 323 -14.76 20.04 -4.25
C THR A 323 -16.07 19.45 -3.77
N ASN A 324 -16.37 18.23 -4.22
CA ASN A 324 -17.32 17.36 -3.52
C ASN A 324 -16.81 17.08 -2.09
N ALA A 325 -17.73 16.66 -1.20
CA ALA A 325 -17.34 16.12 0.09
C ALA A 325 -17.13 14.62 -0.02
N GLU A 326 -15.99 14.14 0.48
CA GLU A 326 -15.65 12.72 0.53
C GLU A 326 -15.94 12.16 1.94
N PRO A 327 -16.68 11.05 2.05
CA PRO A 327 -16.95 10.41 3.33
C PRO A 327 -15.77 9.55 3.81
N LEU A 328 -15.50 9.63 5.10
CA LEU A 328 -14.56 8.79 5.83
C LEU A 328 -15.30 8.14 7.00
N ALA A 329 -15.55 6.84 6.90
CA ALA A 329 -16.10 6.07 8.00
C ALA A 329 -15.03 5.85 9.09
N LEU A 330 -15.32 6.26 10.32
CA LEU A 330 -14.51 5.98 11.49
C LEU A 330 -14.99 4.67 12.10
N LEU A 331 -14.22 3.60 11.85
CA LEU A 331 -14.58 2.26 12.30
C LEU A 331 -14.33 2.11 13.81
N PRO A 332 -15.16 1.32 14.52
CA PRO A 332 -14.96 0.94 15.91
C PRO A 332 -13.85 -0.10 16.08
#